data_AF-A0A950TQQ5-F1
#
_entry.id   AF-A0A950TQQ5-F1
#
_cell.length_a   1.000
_cell.length_b   1.000
_cell.length_c   1.000
_cell.angle_alpha   90.00
_cell.angle_beta   90.00
_cell.angle_gamma   90.00
#
_symmetry.space_group_name_H-M   'P 1'
#
loop_
_entity.id
_entity.type
_entity.pdbx_description
1 polymer ?
#
loop_
_entity_poly.entity_id
_entity_poly.type
_entity_poly.pdbx_seq_one_letter_code
_entity_poly.pdbx_strand_id
1 'polypeptide(L)'
;KPCVGGWGRRSLNVTPSGLVLPCHAAQTIPGLEFWPVRDHDLADIWSRSPAFQAFRGTHWMKEPCRSCEFREVDFGGCRCQALAITGDAAATDPSCEFSPHHADLLAIAERAAGNEQARYIYRGRKAATPIPAH
;
A
#
# COMPACT_ATOMS: atom_id res chain seq x y z
N LYS A 1 10.10 -0.19 8.51
CA LYS A 1 10.67 -0.11 7.13
C LYS A 1 9.74 0.74 6.26
N PRO A 2 10.24 1.66 5.41
CA PRO A 2 9.39 2.47 4.56
C PRO A 2 8.72 1.66 3.44
N CYS A 3 7.39 1.71 3.36
CA CYS A 3 6.62 1.12 2.26
C CYS A 3 6.94 1.85 0.95
N VAL A 4 7.41 1.13 -0.08
CA VAL A 4 7.88 1.69 -1.36
C VAL A 4 8.85 2.88 -1.24
N GLY A 5 9.57 2.99 -0.12
CA GLY A 5 10.47 4.12 0.15
C GLY A 5 9.81 5.40 0.69
N GLY A 6 8.53 5.33 1.09
CA GLY A 6 7.73 6.43 1.63
C GLY A 6 6.66 6.89 0.64
N TRP A 7 5.48 7.25 1.14
CA TRP A 7 4.34 7.69 0.32
C TRP A 7 4.73 8.87 -0.57
N GLY A 8 4.61 8.68 -1.89
CA GLY A 8 4.96 9.71 -2.86
C GLY A 8 6.41 10.19 -2.75
N ARG A 9 7.37 9.34 -2.31
CA ARG A 9 8.78 9.75 -2.18
C ARG A 9 9.72 9.19 -3.24
N ARG A 10 9.45 7.99 -3.76
CA ARG A 10 10.34 7.32 -4.72
C ARG A 10 9.67 6.81 -5.97
N SER A 11 8.40 6.43 -5.90
CA SER A 11 7.68 5.81 -7.00
C SER A 11 6.28 6.38 -7.17
N LEU A 12 5.78 6.23 -8.38
CA LEU A 12 4.40 6.46 -8.78
C LEU A 12 3.97 5.29 -9.67
N ASN A 13 2.66 5.06 -9.77
CA ASN A 13 2.07 4.13 -10.73
C ASN A 13 1.09 4.89 -11.61
N VAL A 14 1.00 4.54 -12.89
CA VAL A 14 -0.01 5.09 -13.79
C VAL A 14 -0.95 3.95 -14.20
N THR A 15 -2.24 4.09 -13.94
CA THR A 15 -3.25 3.10 -14.33
C THR A 15 -3.49 3.13 -15.84
N PRO A 16 -4.13 2.10 -16.42
CA PRO A 16 -4.54 2.15 -17.83
C PRO A 16 -5.49 3.30 -18.19
N SER A 17 -6.28 3.79 -17.22
CA SER A 17 -7.14 4.97 -17.40
C SER A 17 -6.37 6.30 -17.33
N GLY A 18 -5.08 6.27 -16.98
CA GLY A 18 -4.20 7.43 -16.87
C GLY A 18 -4.15 8.07 -15.48
N LEU A 19 -4.81 7.50 -14.46
CA LEU A 19 -4.71 7.98 -13.08
C LEU A 19 -3.32 7.71 -12.51
N VAL A 20 -2.76 8.67 -11.78
CA VAL A 20 -1.44 8.53 -11.16
C VAL A 20 -1.58 8.31 -9.66
N LEU A 21 -0.92 7.27 -9.16
CA LEU A 21 -1.07 6.76 -7.80
C LEU A 21 0.27 6.79 -7.05
N PRO A 22 0.30 7.18 -5.76
CA PRO A 22 1.51 7.11 -4.92
C PRO A 22 2.00 5.68 -4.64
N CYS A 23 1.11 4.70 -4.71
CA CYS A 23 1.42 3.27 -4.65
C CYS A 23 0.31 2.48 -5.36
N HIS A 24 0.56 1.21 -5.69
CA HIS A 24 -0.41 0.39 -6.44
C HIS A 24 -1.76 0.26 -5.72
N ALA A 25 -1.75 0.17 -4.39
CA ALA A 25 -2.95 0.01 -3.58
C ALA A 25 -3.58 1.34 -3.14
N ALA A 26 -3.11 2.50 -3.62
CA ALA A 26 -3.57 3.81 -3.10
C ALA A 26 -5.08 4.04 -3.24
N GLN A 27 -5.70 3.48 -4.28
CA GLN A 27 -7.14 3.61 -4.52
C GLN A 27 -8.02 2.87 -3.51
N THR A 28 -7.45 2.05 -2.62
CA THR A 28 -8.21 1.48 -1.50
C THR A 28 -8.53 2.52 -0.43
N ILE A 29 -7.79 3.63 -0.39
CA ILE A 29 -7.97 4.69 0.60
C ILE A 29 -9.10 5.62 0.15
N PRO A 30 -10.22 5.69 0.89
CA PRO A 30 -11.33 6.55 0.52
C PRO A 30 -10.95 8.04 0.67
N GLY A 31 -11.58 8.89 -0.14
CA GLY A 31 -11.41 10.34 -0.05
C GLY A 31 -10.12 10.91 -0.65
N LEU A 32 -9.28 10.08 -1.28
CA LEU A 32 -8.14 10.58 -2.06
C LEU A 32 -8.56 11.02 -3.47
N GLU A 33 -8.10 12.20 -3.86
CA GLU A 33 -8.26 12.73 -5.23
C GLU A 33 -7.02 12.44 -6.07
N PHE A 34 -7.20 11.67 -7.15
CA PHE A 34 -6.13 11.28 -8.06
C PHE A 34 -6.23 12.07 -9.36
N TRP A 35 -5.14 12.71 -9.75
CA TRP A 35 -5.05 13.43 -11.02
C TRP A 35 -4.63 12.49 -12.16
N PRO A 36 -5.24 12.61 -13.35
CA PRO A 36 -4.82 11.87 -14.54
C PRO A 36 -3.73 12.61 -15.33
N VAL A 37 -2.86 11.86 -16.00
CA VAL A 37 -1.82 12.41 -16.91
C VAL A 37 -2.38 13.11 -18.15
N ARG A 38 -3.68 12.98 -18.43
CA ARG A 38 -4.34 13.64 -19.55
C ARG A 38 -4.64 15.11 -19.27
N ASP A 39 -4.77 15.46 -18.00
CA ASP A 39 -5.22 16.79 -17.56
C ASP A 39 -4.09 17.58 -16.86
N HIS A 40 -3.03 16.90 -16.41
CA HIS A 40 -1.92 17.50 -15.67
C HIS A 40 -0.57 16.89 -16.07
N ASP A 41 0.49 17.70 -16.06
CA ASP A 41 1.86 17.23 -16.25
C ASP A 41 2.29 16.28 -15.12
N LEU A 42 3.06 15.25 -15.44
CA LEU A 42 3.48 14.25 -14.44
C LEU A 42 4.28 14.88 -13.29
N ALA A 43 5.08 15.92 -13.57
CA ALA A 43 5.80 16.68 -12.55
C ALA A 43 4.86 17.42 -11.59
N ASP A 44 3.76 17.95 -12.10
CA ASP A 44 2.73 18.64 -11.32
C ASP A 44 1.95 17.67 -10.47
N ILE A 45 1.56 16.55 -11.05
CA ILE A 45 0.90 15.47 -10.30
C ILE A 45 1.80 15.01 -9.16
N TRP A 46 3.07 14.74 -9.45
CA TRP A 46 4.04 14.33 -8.44
C TRP A 46 4.18 15.35 -7.33
N SER A 47 4.33 16.64 -7.65
CA SER A 47 4.68 17.68 -6.68
C SER A 47 3.48 18.32 -5.99
N ARG A 48 2.28 18.26 -6.57
CA ARG A 48 1.12 19.06 -6.12
C ARG A 48 -0.19 18.30 -5.96
N SER A 49 -0.36 17.13 -6.58
CA SER A 49 -1.67 16.46 -6.54
C SER A 49 -2.09 16.08 -5.10
N PRO A 50 -3.40 16.16 -4.77
CA PRO A 50 -3.88 15.89 -3.42
C PRO A 50 -3.52 14.48 -2.92
N ALA A 51 -3.69 13.44 -3.74
CA ALA A 51 -3.32 12.07 -3.36
C ALA A 51 -1.84 11.92 -2.97
N PHE A 52 -0.93 12.58 -3.69
CA PHE A 52 0.50 12.52 -3.34
C PHE A 52 0.81 13.29 -2.06
N GLN A 53 0.12 14.40 -1.79
CA GLN A 53 0.36 15.21 -0.61
C GLN A 53 -0.27 14.64 0.67
N ALA A 54 -1.34 13.86 0.56
CA ALA A 54 -2.12 13.35 1.69
C ALA A 54 -1.28 12.71 2.80
N PHE A 55 -0.26 11.91 2.45
CA PHE A 55 0.62 11.24 3.39
C PHE A 55 2.11 11.48 3.12
N ARG A 56 2.46 12.56 2.40
CA ARG A 56 3.86 12.90 2.15
C ARG A 56 4.45 13.67 3.33
N GLY A 57 5.68 13.36 3.68
CA GLY A 57 6.35 13.93 4.85
C GLY A 57 5.77 13.39 6.16
N THR A 58 5.79 14.20 7.21
CA THR A 58 5.48 13.76 8.59
C THR A 58 4.33 14.53 9.25
N HIS A 59 3.84 15.60 8.62
CA HIS A 59 2.85 16.52 9.22
C HIS A 59 1.50 15.86 9.53
N TRP A 60 1.10 14.87 8.71
CA TRP A 60 -0.15 14.13 8.82
C TRP A 60 -0.14 13.06 9.93
N MET A 61 1.04 12.70 10.44
CA MET A 61 1.20 11.55 11.33
C MET A 61 0.48 11.72 12.66
N LYS A 62 -0.17 10.66 13.14
CA LYS A 62 -0.69 10.59 14.51
C LYS A 62 0.37 10.09 15.47
N GLU A 63 0.10 10.15 16.77
CA GLU A 63 0.95 9.46 17.75
C GLU A 63 0.81 7.93 17.60
N PRO A 64 1.88 7.16 17.87
CA PRO A 64 3.21 7.60 18.34
C PRO A 64 4.16 8.12 17.24
N CYS A 65 3.79 8.00 15.96
CA CYS A 65 4.67 8.38 14.85
C CYS A 65 5.04 9.88 14.85
N ARG A 66 4.14 10.75 15.30
CA ARG A 66 4.36 12.20 15.34
C ARG A 66 5.55 12.57 16.21
N SER A 67 5.73 11.95 17.38
CA SER A 67 6.88 12.18 18.27
C SER A 67 8.00 11.15 18.14
N CYS A 68 7.89 10.18 17.22
CA CYS A 68 8.88 9.11 17.05
C CYS A 68 10.17 9.61 16.37
N GLU A 69 11.33 9.14 16.84
CA GLU A 69 12.63 9.43 16.21
C GLU A 69 12.77 8.85 14.79
N PHE A 70 12.06 7.76 14.48
CA PHE A 70 12.12 7.08 13.18
C PHE A 70 11.16 7.62 12.13
N ARG A 71 10.37 8.66 12.45
CA ARG A 71 9.30 9.18 11.59
C ARG A 71 9.77 9.64 10.20
N GLU A 72 11.03 10.08 10.07
CA GLU A 72 11.64 10.47 8.79
C GLU A 72 12.44 9.35 8.11
N VAL A 73 12.51 8.18 8.74
CA VAL A 73 13.22 7.00 8.23
C VAL A 73 12.25 6.05 7.54
N ASP A 74 11.15 5.69 8.22
CA ASP A 74 10.16 4.75 7.70
C ASP A 74 8.84 5.39 7.26
N PHE A 75 8.67 6.68 7.52
CA PHE A 75 7.48 7.45 7.17
C PHE A 75 6.18 6.83 7.73
N GLY A 76 6.26 6.22 8.91
CA GLY A 76 5.13 5.62 9.62
C GLY A 76 4.70 4.25 9.09
N GLY A 77 5.35 3.74 8.03
CA GLY A 77 5.04 2.46 7.38
C GLY A 77 3.99 2.57 6.26
N CYS A 78 3.30 1.47 5.95
CA CYS A 78 2.33 1.34 4.87
C CYS A 78 0.94 1.91 5.23
N ARG A 79 0.46 2.89 4.44
CA ARG A 79 -0.86 3.51 4.62
C ARG A 79 -2.02 2.56 4.30
N CYS A 80 -1.86 1.76 3.25
CA CYS A 80 -2.87 0.79 2.82
C CYS A 80 -3.05 -0.35 3.85
N GLN A 81 -1.97 -0.77 4.51
CA GLN A 81 -2.03 -1.76 5.58
C GLN A 81 -2.63 -1.17 6.86
N ALA A 82 -2.25 0.06 7.23
CA ALA A 82 -2.88 0.77 8.33
C ALA A 82 -4.39 0.84 8.14
N LEU A 83 -4.86 1.23 6.95
CA LEU A 83 -6.28 1.22 6.62
C LEU A 83 -6.91 -0.16 6.72
N ALA A 84 -6.31 -1.19 6.10
CA ALA A 84 -6.90 -2.52 6.02
C ALA A 84 -7.13 -3.18 7.39
N ILE A 85 -6.30 -2.85 8.38
CA ILE A 85 -6.35 -3.45 9.71
C ILE A 85 -7.11 -2.56 10.70
N THR A 86 -6.86 -1.25 10.67
CA THR A 86 -7.37 -0.32 11.69
C THR A 86 -8.62 0.46 11.24
N GLY A 87 -8.92 0.43 9.93
CA GLY A 87 -9.94 1.31 9.34
C GLY A 87 -9.46 2.74 9.09
N ASP A 88 -8.22 3.10 9.45
CA ASP A 88 -7.66 4.45 9.31
C ASP A 88 -6.29 4.43 8.61
N ALA A 89 -6.19 5.05 7.44
CA ALA A 89 -4.94 5.17 6.69
C ALA A 89 -3.88 6.05 7.37
N ALA A 90 -4.29 6.96 8.25
CA ALA A 90 -3.40 7.84 9.02
C ALA A 90 -2.89 7.18 10.31
N ALA A 91 -3.41 6.01 10.70
CA ALA A 91 -2.90 5.28 11.85
C ALA A 91 -1.46 4.78 11.63
N THR A 92 -0.74 4.55 12.72
CA THR A 92 0.56 3.88 12.69
C THR A 92 0.41 2.48 12.09
N ASP A 93 1.29 2.11 11.15
CA ASP A 93 1.26 0.79 10.53
C ASP A 93 1.35 -0.30 11.62
N PRO A 94 0.36 -1.22 11.71
CA PRO A 94 0.36 -2.30 12.70
C PRO A 94 1.57 -3.23 12.67
N SER A 95 2.37 -3.23 11.60
CA SER A 95 3.65 -3.96 11.57
C SER A 95 4.72 -3.36 12.49
N CYS A 96 4.57 -2.10 12.91
CA CYS A 96 5.41 -1.48 13.93
C CYS A 96 5.02 -2.00 15.32
N GLU A 97 5.99 -2.44 16.11
CA GLU A 97 5.77 -2.90 17.50
C GLU A 97 5.20 -1.81 18.42
N PHE A 98 5.42 -0.53 18.10
CA PHE A 98 4.88 0.60 18.85
C PHE A 98 3.43 0.95 18.44
N SER A 99 2.86 0.29 17.43
CA SER A 99 1.48 0.53 17.03
C SER A 99 0.52 0.03 18.11
N PRO A 100 -0.50 0.81 18.52
CA PRO A 100 -1.57 0.32 19.39
C PRO A 100 -2.32 -0.89 18.82
N HIS A 101 -2.26 -1.08 17.49
CA HIS A 101 -2.91 -2.17 16.76
C HIS A 101 -1.94 -3.32 16.41
N HIS A 102 -0.74 -3.35 16.98
CA HIS A 102 0.24 -4.41 16.69
C HIS A 102 -0.30 -5.81 17.02
N ALA A 103 -0.98 -5.93 18.16
CA ALA A 103 -1.60 -7.19 18.59
C ALA A 103 -2.70 -7.66 17.61
N ASP A 104 -3.45 -6.75 16.99
CA ASP A 104 -4.49 -7.10 16.02
C ASP A 104 -3.89 -7.78 14.79
N LEU A 105 -2.74 -7.26 14.30
CA LEU A 105 -2.00 -7.86 13.19
C LEU A 105 -1.49 -9.26 13.55
N LEU A 106 -0.91 -9.43 14.74
CA LEU A 106 -0.42 -10.73 15.21
C LEU A 106 -1.57 -11.74 15.28
N ALA A 107 -2.72 -11.36 15.84
CA ALA A 107 -3.88 -12.23 15.92
C ALA A 107 -4.43 -12.61 14.54
N ILE A 108 -4.38 -11.71 13.54
CA ILE A 108 -4.72 -12.04 12.15
C ILE A 108 -3.75 -13.09 11.58
N ALA A 109 -2.44 -12.89 11.80
CA ALA A 109 -1.40 -13.80 11.31
C ALA A 109 -1.51 -15.20 11.94
N GLU A 110 -1.76 -15.29 13.24
CA GLU A 110 -1.96 -16.56 13.96
C GLU A 110 -3.18 -17.32 13.43
N ARG A 111 -4.32 -16.63 13.25
CA ARG A 111 -5.52 -17.25 12.66
C ARG A 111 -5.28 -17.76 11.24
N ALA A 112 -4.51 -17.01 10.44
CA ALA A 112 -4.16 -17.42 9.09
C ALA A 112 -3.22 -18.64 9.08
N ALA A 113 -2.25 -18.69 9.99
CA ALA A 113 -1.30 -19.81 10.12
C ALA A 113 -1.98 -21.10 10.59
N GLY A 114 -2.99 -21.01 11.48
CA GLY A 114 -3.77 -22.15 11.94
C GLY A 114 -4.72 -22.75 10.89
N ASN A 115 -4.89 -22.11 9.72
CA ASN A 115 -5.76 -22.61 8.66
C ASN A 115 -5.03 -23.65 7.78
N GLU A 116 -4.98 -24.89 8.25
CA GLU A 116 -4.39 -26.04 7.57
C GLU A 116 -5.12 -26.47 6.27
N GLN A 117 -6.29 -25.87 5.98
CA GLN A 117 -7.19 -26.30 4.89
C GLN A 117 -6.96 -25.59 3.56
N ALA A 118 -5.96 -24.71 3.45
CA ALA A 118 -5.57 -24.12 2.18
C ALA A 118 -4.83 -25.16 1.31
N ARG A 119 -5.58 -26.08 0.70
CA ARG A 119 -5.04 -27.01 -0.30
C ARG A 119 -4.53 -26.20 -1.49
N TYR A 120 -3.22 -26.01 -1.58
CA TYR A 120 -2.58 -25.35 -2.72
C TYR A 120 -2.88 -26.12 -4.00
N ILE A 121 -3.64 -25.52 -4.92
CA ILE A 121 -3.84 -26.05 -6.27
C ILE A 121 -2.85 -25.34 -7.19
N TYR A 122 -1.75 -26.04 -7.51
CA TYR A 122 -0.75 -25.52 -8.45
C TYR A 122 -1.29 -25.56 -9.88
N ARG A 123 -1.12 -24.45 -10.62
CA ARG A 123 -1.34 -24.45 -12.08
C ARG A 123 -0.21 -25.22 -12.75
N GLY A 124 -0.49 -26.44 -13.20
CA GLY A 124 0.41 -27.21 -14.08
C GLY A 124 0.22 -26.85 -15.56
N ARG A 125 1.23 -27.12 -16.39
CA ARG A 125 1.04 -27.12 -17.85
C ARG A 125 0.03 -28.22 -18.19
N LYS A 126 -1.08 -27.89 -18.85
CA LYS A 126 -1.89 -28.92 -19.51
C LYS A 126 -1.02 -29.59 -20.57
N ALA A 127 -1.02 -30.92 -20.63
CA ALA A 127 -0.34 -31.65 -21.70
C ALA A 127 -0.85 -31.10 -23.04
N ALA A 128 0.07 -30.73 -23.93
CA ALA A 128 -0.29 -30.22 -25.26
C ALA A 128 -1.06 -31.32 -26.01
N THR A 129 -2.23 -30.97 -26.55
CA THR A 129 -2.94 -31.82 -27.50
C THR A 129 -2.05 -31.95 -28.75
N PRO A 130 -1.73 -33.16 -29.24
CA PRO A 130 -0.94 -33.31 -30.46
C PRO A 130 -1.65 -32.64 -31.64
N ILE A 131 -0.93 -31.76 -32.34
CA ILE A 131 -1.39 -31.19 -33.60
C ILE A 131 -1.17 -32.29 -34.68
N PRO A 132 -2.22 -32.74 -35.40
CA PRO A 132 -2.03 -33.71 -36.48
C PRO A 132 -1.21 -33.09 -37.61
N ALA A 133 -0.21 -33.84 -38.08
CA ALA A 133 0.63 -33.43 -39.21
C ALA A 133 -0.19 -33.45 -40.51
N HIS A 134 -0.07 -32.38 -41.29
CA HIS A 134 -0.52 -32.30 -42.68
C HIS A 134 0.61 -32.70 -43.63
#